data_AF-A0AAV7BSH3-F1
#
_entry.id   AF-A0AAV7BSH3-F1
#
_cell.length_a   1.000
_cell.length_b   1.000
_cell.length_c   1.000
_cell.angle_alpha   90.00
_cell.angle_beta   90.00
_cell.angle_gamma   90.00
#
_symmetry.space_group_name_H-M   'P 1'
#
loop_
_entity.id
_entity.type
_entity.pdbx_description
1 polymer ?
#
loop_
_entity_poly.entity_id
_entity_poly.type
_entity_poly.pdbx_seq_one_letter_code
_entity_poly.pdbx_strand_id
1 'polypeptide(L)'
;MTDPKITQPALLMRLRPPRPLGGSIFRNVQEAVQKNEDSSVFGTGQNHLINSQQWDQQDAIFMGMFEKYLRLDVPSSEDGRMSRNTMFHFLQYNKVLHSNSDQMNTGLPNAIIVHWDSCQNHLIYLLGKQTKDKTDGDIKADVVWPCAAPITSSAVSSCSTYFAFGLEDETLTVWDVKHSGFPLGVVVLPEGRSIGSLYFMDHITPNGHPPAVPRAQVLVWCTDRSLYLVTAAGGQESSLVLLHDSAASTDDLISAVVPVSSLPHGVILFYRNGMVKLLDVAERQPICHFGLPWPYTVTFPWQPVYVLDAMKHCLFLKGNENGVTGENLTTDNSSCTLFAFSLETMVKTQQSAVLPPHSSHWEDRCKLLFQTRLQTFPERRKQIAESWSLLRKQASDFTRSNTLSR
;
A
#
# COMPACT_ATOMS: atom_id res chain seq x y z
N MET A 1 -16.32 14.09 36.51
CA MET A 1 -15.80 13.85 35.15
C MET A 1 -17.01 13.71 34.25
N THR A 2 -17.17 14.62 33.29
CA THR A 2 -18.27 14.59 32.33
C THR A 2 -17.99 13.48 31.32
N ASP A 3 -18.94 12.56 31.13
CA ASP A 3 -18.81 11.52 30.11
C ASP A 3 -18.53 12.16 28.73
N PRO A 4 -17.54 11.67 27.98
CA PRO A 4 -17.26 12.19 26.66
C PRO A 4 -18.46 11.90 25.75
N LYS A 5 -19.21 12.95 25.37
CA LYS A 5 -20.27 12.87 24.37
C LYS A 5 -19.63 12.63 23.00
N ILE A 6 -19.47 11.36 22.63
CA ILE A 6 -19.08 10.98 21.28
C ILE A 6 -20.26 11.34 20.37
N THR A 7 -20.05 12.29 19.45
CA THR A 7 -21.04 12.64 18.43
C THR A 7 -21.26 11.43 17.51
N GLN A 8 -22.51 11.16 17.14
CA GLN A 8 -22.79 10.07 16.21
C GLN A 8 -22.09 10.33 14.86
N PRO A 9 -21.42 9.31 14.28
CA PRO A 9 -20.83 9.44 12.95
C PRO A 9 -21.88 9.80 11.91
N ALA A 10 -21.61 10.81 11.10
CA ALA A 10 -22.45 11.16 9.96
C ALA A 10 -22.07 10.28 8.75
N LEU A 11 -23.07 9.79 8.02
CA LEU A 11 -22.84 9.11 6.75
C LEU A 11 -22.35 10.13 5.71
N LEU A 12 -21.09 10.01 5.29
CA LEU A 12 -20.51 10.87 4.25
C LEU A 12 -20.80 10.34 2.84
N MET A 13 -20.64 9.02 2.63
CA MET A 13 -20.68 8.42 1.31
C MET A 13 -21.09 6.95 1.38
N ARG A 14 -21.83 6.45 0.37
CA ARG A 14 -22.12 5.03 0.18
C ARG A 14 -21.52 4.56 -1.14
N LEU A 15 -20.51 3.71 -1.07
CA LEU A 15 -19.83 3.15 -2.23
C LEU A 15 -20.26 1.71 -2.48
N ARG A 16 -20.30 1.33 -3.76
CA ARG A 16 -20.59 -0.03 -4.21
C ARG A 16 -19.48 -0.49 -5.14
N PRO A 17 -19.17 -1.80 -5.20
CA PRO A 17 -18.22 -2.32 -6.16
C PRO A 17 -18.61 -1.93 -7.58
N PRO A 18 -17.64 -1.68 -8.47
CA PRO A 18 -17.90 -1.39 -9.87
C PRO A 18 -18.74 -2.51 -10.48
N ARG A 19 -19.70 -2.12 -11.33
CA ARG A 19 -20.46 -3.09 -12.10
C ARG A 19 -19.49 -3.90 -12.97
N PRO A 20 -19.72 -5.20 -13.16
CA PRO A 20 -19.00 -5.96 -14.15
C PRO A 20 -19.07 -5.26 -15.51
N LEU A 21 -18.04 -5.44 -16.33
CA LEU A 21 -18.09 -5.02 -17.73
C LEU A 21 -19.20 -5.83 -18.40
N GLY A 22 -20.09 -5.15 -19.12
CA GLY A 22 -21.22 -5.77 -19.77
C GLY A 22 -21.57 -5.02 -21.04
N GLY A 23 -22.60 -5.46 -21.75
CA GLY A 23 -23.04 -4.77 -22.96
C GLY A 23 -23.41 -3.31 -22.73
N SER A 24 -22.89 -2.45 -23.59
CA SER A 24 -23.25 -1.04 -23.63
C SER A 24 -24.66 -0.86 -24.19
N ILE A 25 -25.37 0.12 -23.64
CA ILE A 25 -26.66 0.60 -24.15
C ILE A 25 -26.51 1.76 -25.16
N PHE A 26 -25.29 2.26 -25.34
CA PHE A 26 -25.02 3.41 -26.21
C PHE A 26 -25.14 3.02 -27.67
N ARG A 27 -25.84 3.86 -28.45
CA ARG A 27 -26.02 3.63 -29.88
C ARG A 27 -24.91 4.22 -30.73
N ASN A 28 -24.22 5.24 -30.22
CA ASN A 28 -23.14 5.92 -30.92
C ASN A 28 -22.15 6.58 -29.94
N VAL A 29 -21.00 7.00 -30.46
CA VAL A 29 -19.92 7.63 -29.67
C VAL A 29 -20.40 8.92 -29.00
N GLN A 30 -21.23 9.72 -29.68
CA GLN A 30 -21.74 10.99 -29.13
C GLN A 30 -22.56 10.76 -27.87
N GLU A 31 -23.43 9.75 -27.85
CA GLU A 31 -24.22 9.39 -26.67
C GLU A 31 -23.34 8.92 -25.49
N ALA A 32 -22.30 8.13 -25.77
CA ALA A 32 -21.34 7.67 -24.78
C ALA A 32 -20.51 8.82 -24.18
N VAL A 33 -20.15 9.81 -25.01
CA VAL A 33 -19.41 11.01 -24.59
C VAL A 33 -20.31 11.97 -23.83
N GLN A 34 -21.53 12.23 -24.29
CA GLN A 34 -22.48 13.14 -23.64
C GLN A 34 -22.88 12.67 -22.22
N LYS A 35 -23.00 11.36 -21.97
CA LYS A 35 -23.25 10.86 -20.59
C LYS A 35 -22.07 11.03 -19.63
N ASN A 36 -20.90 11.41 -20.12
CA ASN A 36 -19.74 11.80 -19.33
C ASN A 36 -19.50 13.29 -19.46
N GLU A 37 -20.47 14.11 -19.04
CA GLU A 37 -20.46 15.58 -19.19
C GLU A 37 -19.15 16.26 -18.73
N ASP A 38 -18.39 15.65 -17.81
CA ASP A 38 -17.10 16.21 -17.34
C ASP A 38 -15.86 15.60 -18.00
N SER A 39 -15.97 14.52 -18.78
CA SER A 39 -14.83 13.77 -19.39
C SER A 39 -13.66 13.45 -18.43
N SER A 40 -13.86 13.58 -17.13
CA SER A 40 -12.76 13.63 -16.15
C SER A 40 -12.28 12.25 -15.72
N VAL A 41 -13.06 11.21 -16.02
CA VAL A 41 -12.85 9.86 -15.50
C VAL A 41 -12.86 8.86 -16.66
N PHE A 42 -11.69 8.60 -17.20
CA PHE A 42 -11.43 7.51 -18.14
C PHE A 42 -10.82 6.32 -17.40
N GLY A 43 -11.12 5.09 -17.83
CA GLY A 43 -10.44 3.89 -17.34
C GLY A 43 -11.29 2.86 -16.58
N THR A 44 -12.57 3.14 -16.25
CA THR A 44 -13.45 2.11 -15.66
C THR A 44 -13.88 1.03 -16.64
N GLY A 45 -13.65 1.23 -17.94
CA GLY A 45 -14.09 0.34 -19.02
C GLY A 45 -15.59 0.39 -19.31
N GLN A 46 -16.40 1.14 -18.55
CA GLN A 46 -17.87 1.18 -18.69
C GLN A 46 -18.38 2.09 -19.83
N ASN A 47 -17.49 2.86 -20.45
CA ASN A 47 -17.80 3.78 -21.54
C ASN A 47 -17.32 3.19 -22.87
N HIS A 48 -18.03 2.18 -23.39
CA HIS A 48 -17.71 1.52 -24.66
C HIS A 48 -18.95 1.37 -25.54
N LEU A 49 -18.78 0.94 -26.80
CA LEU A 49 -19.87 0.68 -27.75
C LEU A 49 -20.16 -0.81 -27.95
N ILE A 50 -19.36 -1.70 -27.35
CA ILE A 50 -19.57 -3.16 -27.44
C ILE A 50 -20.90 -3.50 -26.74
N ASN A 51 -21.87 -4.02 -27.49
CA ASN A 51 -23.17 -4.42 -26.93
C ASN A 51 -23.12 -5.84 -26.33
N SER A 52 -24.19 -6.27 -25.65
CA SER A 52 -24.21 -7.58 -24.96
C SER A 52 -24.01 -8.73 -25.94
N GLN A 53 -24.66 -8.69 -27.10
CA GLN A 53 -24.55 -9.74 -28.11
C GLN A 53 -23.11 -9.87 -28.63
N GLN A 54 -22.41 -8.76 -28.81
CA GLN A 54 -21.01 -8.75 -29.21
C GLN A 54 -20.10 -9.34 -28.13
N TRP A 55 -20.37 -9.06 -26.86
CA TRP A 55 -19.68 -9.71 -25.74
C TRP A 55 -19.88 -11.22 -25.77
N ASP A 56 -21.13 -11.68 -25.88
CA ASP A 56 -21.47 -13.10 -25.91
C ASP A 56 -20.79 -13.80 -27.12
N GLN A 57 -20.73 -13.13 -28.27
CA GLN A 57 -20.05 -13.64 -29.45
C GLN A 57 -18.53 -13.75 -29.24
N GLN A 58 -17.89 -12.74 -28.66
CA GLN A 58 -16.46 -12.77 -28.38
C GLN A 58 -16.12 -13.84 -27.36
N ASP A 59 -16.93 -13.99 -26.31
CA ASP A 59 -16.78 -15.04 -25.31
C ASP A 59 -16.95 -16.43 -25.94
N ALA A 60 -17.97 -16.64 -26.77
CA ALA A 60 -18.16 -17.90 -27.50
C ALA A 60 -16.99 -18.22 -28.45
N ILE A 61 -16.46 -17.22 -29.17
CA ILE A 61 -15.28 -17.39 -30.03
C ILE A 61 -14.06 -17.77 -29.19
N PHE A 62 -13.82 -17.06 -28.08
CA PHE A 62 -12.70 -17.33 -27.18
C PHE A 62 -12.80 -18.75 -26.59
N MET A 63 -13.94 -19.09 -26.01
CA MET A 63 -14.19 -20.42 -25.44
C MET A 63 -14.02 -21.51 -26.49
N GLY A 64 -14.54 -21.32 -27.71
CA GLY A 64 -14.37 -22.28 -28.81
C GLY A 64 -12.92 -22.41 -29.30
N MET A 65 -12.18 -21.31 -29.39
CA MET A 65 -10.77 -21.31 -29.83
C MET A 65 -9.82 -21.91 -28.79
N PHE A 66 -10.07 -21.65 -27.50
CA PHE A 66 -9.18 -22.01 -26.40
C PHE A 66 -9.70 -23.17 -25.55
N GLU A 67 -10.79 -23.83 -25.94
CA GLU A 67 -11.44 -24.93 -25.22
C GLU A 67 -10.44 -25.99 -24.74
N LYS A 68 -9.52 -26.40 -25.62
CA LYS A 68 -8.49 -27.41 -25.33
C LYS A 68 -7.48 -27.01 -24.25
N TYR A 69 -7.30 -25.72 -24.00
CA TYR A 69 -6.38 -25.18 -22.99
C TYR A 69 -7.11 -24.90 -21.66
N LEU A 70 -8.40 -24.56 -21.72
CA LEU A 70 -9.24 -24.25 -20.55
C LEU A 70 -9.68 -25.53 -19.78
N ARG A 71 -9.57 -26.71 -20.41
CA ARG A 71 -9.89 -28.01 -19.78
C ARG A 71 -8.83 -28.51 -18.78
N LEU A 72 -7.73 -27.77 -18.57
CA LEU A 72 -6.74 -28.08 -17.53
C LEU A 72 -7.17 -27.41 -16.21
N ASP A 73 -7.67 -28.22 -15.28
CA ASP A 73 -8.01 -27.95 -13.87
C ASP A 73 -8.11 -26.47 -13.47
N VAL A 74 -9.18 -25.81 -13.90
CA VAL A 74 -9.69 -24.64 -13.18
C VAL A 74 -10.62 -25.20 -12.11
N PRO A 75 -10.33 -25.07 -10.80
CA PRO A 75 -11.31 -25.39 -9.78
C PRO A 75 -12.55 -24.56 -10.07
N SER A 76 -13.67 -25.23 -10.27
CA SER A 76 -14.95 -24.62 -10.59
C SER A 76 -15.30 -23.59 -9.51
N SER A 77 -15.05 -22.31 -9.79
CA SER A 77 -15.62 -21.24 -9.00
C SER A 77 -17.10 -21.25 -9.31
N GLU A 78 -17.90 -21.84 -8.42
CA GLU A 78 -19.34 -21.65 -8.44
C GLU A 78 -19.63 -20.15 -8.50
N ASP A 79 -20.66 -19.77 -9.26
CA ASP A 79 -21.30 -18.45 -9.29
C ASP A 79 -21.93 -18.11 -7.92
N GLY A 80 -21.12 -18.09 -6.87
CA GLY A 80 -21.39 -17.36 -5.66
C GLY A 80 -20.98 -15.93 -5.92
N ARG A 81 -21.89 -14.97 -5.67
CA ARG A 81 -21.51 -13.56 -5.50
C ARG A 81 -20.43 -13.51 -4.43
N MET A 82 -19.16 -13.61 -4.82
CA MET A 82 -18.05 -13.46 -3.90
C MET A 82 -18.22 -12.05 -3.35
N SER A 83 -18.50 -11.97 -2.06
CA SER A 83 -18.52 -10.71 -1.35
C SER A 83 -17.14 -10.12 -1.52
N ARG A 84 -16.96 -9.24 -2.51
CA ARG A 84 -15.67 -8.62 -2.79
C ARG A 84 -15.31 -7.83 -1.54
N ASN A 85 -14.25 -8.23 -0.84
CA ASN A 85 -13.81 -7.42 0.28
C ASN A 85 -13.41 -6.05 -0.25
N THR A 86 -13.67 -5.04 0.55
CA THR A 86 -13.38 -3.66 0.21
C THR A 86 -12.22 -3.21 1.06
N MET A 87 -11.19 -2.68 0.43
CA MET A 87 -10.09 -2.03 1.11
C MET A 87 -10.08 -0.56 0.71
N PHE A 88 -9.97 0.32 1.70
CA PHE A 88 -9.95 1.75 1.47
C PHE A 88 -8.91 2.42 2.35
N HIS A 89 -8.35 3.52 1.85
CA HIS A 89 -7.43 4.36 2.60
C HIS A 89 -7.83 5.82 2.48
N PHE A 90 -7.67 6.55 3.57
CA PHE A 90 -7.80 7.99 3.56
C PHE A 90 -6.53 8.62 2.99
N LEU A 91 -6.72 9.55 2.04
CA LEU A 91 -5.65 10.35 1.48
C LEU A 91 -5.78 11.77 2.01
N GLN A 92 -4.65 12.34 2.43
CA GLN A 92 -4.54 13.76 2.74
C GLN A 92 -4.35 14.57 1.45
N TYR A 93 -4.51 15.89 1.60
CA TYR A 93 -4.30 16.86 0.52
C TYR A 93 -3.08 16.51 -0.33
N ASN A 94 -3.32 16.33 -1.63
CA ASN A 94 -2.30 16.16 -2.64
C ASN A 94 -2.53 17.11 -3.81
N LYS A 95 -1.44 17.45 -4.50
CA LYS A 95 -1.49 18.31 -5.69
C LYS A 95 -2.13 17.62 -6.90
N VAL A 96 -2.24 16.29 -6.85
CA VAL A 96 -2.68 15.45 -7.97
C VAL A 96 -4.20 15.40 -8.09
N LEU A 97 -4.93 15.40 -6.97
CA LEU A 97 -6.39 15.21 -6.97
C LEU A 97 -7.19 16.52 -6.92
N HIS A 98 -6.54 17.70 -6.95
CA HIS A 98 -7.23 18.99 -6.88
C HIS A 98 -7.03 19.90 -8.09
N SER A 99 -8.17 20.33 -8.64
CA SER A 99 -8.34 21.55 -9.44
C SER A 99 -8.82 22.71 -8.54
N ASN A 100 -8.00 23.76 -8.42
CA ASN A 100 -8.39 25.17 -8.21
C ASN A 100 -9.14 25.65 -6.93
N SER A 101 -9.18 24.92 -5.81
CA SER A 101 -9.72 25.49 -4.56
C SER A 101 -8.63 25.78 -3.51
N ASP A 102 -8.40 27.05 -3.21
CA ASP A 102 -7.36 27.60 -2.31
C ASP A 102 -7.54 27.29 -0.80
N GLN A 103 -8.52 26.48 -0.40
CA GLN A 103 -8.69 26.10 1.01
C GLN A 103 -7.78 24.93 1.39
N MET A 104 -6.54 25.29 1.75
CA MET A 104 -5.54 24.40 2.36
C MET A 104 -5.91 24.07 3.81
N ASN A 105 -6.82 23.11 4.03
CA ASN A 105 -6.94 22.49 5.35
C ASN A 105 -5.87 21.38 5.47
N THR A 106 -4.70 21.77 5.97
CA THR A 106 -3.59 20.85 6.22
C THR A 106 -3.92 19.94 7.41
N GLY A 107 -4.15 18.66 7.16
CA GLY A 107 -4.24 17.63 8.21
C GLY A 107 -5.48 16.75 8.18
N LEU A 108 -6.55 17.18 7.50
CA LEU A 108 -7.74 16.33 7.28
C LEU A 108 -7.62 15.55 5.97
N PRO A 109 -8.08 14.29 5.93
CA PRO A 109 -8.27 13.59 4.68
C PRO A 109 -9.20 14.37 3.74
N ASN A 110 -8.81 14.52 2.48
CA ASN A 110 -9.60 15.17 1.44
C ASN A 110 -10.15 14.18 0.41
N ALA A 111 -9.65 12.94 0.41
CA ALA A 111 -10.07 11.90 -0.50
C ALA A 111 -10.01 10.51 0.16
N ILE A 112 -10.70 9.56 -0.44
CA ILE A 112 -10.55 8.13 -0.18
C ILE A 112 -10.14 7.43 -1.46
N ILE A 113 -9.18 6.51 -1.36
CA ILE A 113 -8.86 5.55 -2.41
C ILE A 113 -9.43 4.20 -2.02
N VAL A 114 -10.14 3.56 -2.95
CA VAL A 114 -10.88 2.33 -2.70
C VAL A 114 -10.58 1.33 -3.79
N HIS A 115 -10.44 0.07 -3.39
CA HIS A 115 -10.46 -1.06 -4.32
C HIS A 115 -11.24 -2.22 -3.71
N TRP A 116 -11.58 -3.15 -4.58
CA TRP A 116 -12.32 -4.36 -4.24
C TRP A 116 -11.53 -5.56 -4.70
N ASP A 117 -11.68 -6.67 -3.98
CA ASP A 117 -11.06 -7.93 -4.38
C ASP A 117 -11.35 -8.26 -5.85
N SER A 118 -10.33 -8.77 -6.53
CA SER A 118 -10.35 -9.13 -7.95
C SER A 118 -10.57 -7.96 -8.92
N CYS A 119 -10.57 -6.71 -8.44
CA CYS A 119 -10.62 -5.52 -9.30
C CYS A 119 -9.22 -5.00 -9.61
N GLN A 120 -9.04 -4.51 -10.84
CA GLN A 120 -7.78 -3.95 -11.33
C GLN A 120 -7.67 -2.42 -11.13
N ASN A 121 -8.71 -1.79 -10.59
CA ASN A 121 -8.82 -0.34 -10.54
C ASN A 121 -8.85 0.15 -9.09
N HIS A 122 -7.99 1.11 -8.79
CA HIS A 122 -8.18 1.99 -7.66
C HIS A 122 -9.15 3.12 -8.04
N LEU A 123 -10.21 3.28 -7.26
CA LEU A 123 -11.19 4.35 -7.42
C LEU A 123 -10.99 5.39 -6.33
N ILE A 124 -10.83 6.64 -6.73
CA ILE A 124 -10.56 7.75 -5.80
C ILE A 124 -11.77 8.68 -5.77
N TYR A 125 -12.23 9.01 -4.56
CA TYR A 125 -13.38 9.88 -4.32
C TYR A 125 -12.97 11.04 -3.41
N LEU A 126 -13.28 12.26 -3.81
CA LEU A 126 -13.03 13.49 -3.06
C LEU A 126 -14.12 13.70 -2.00
N LEU A 127 -13.72 13.86 -0.74
CA LEU A 127 -14.62 14.03 0.40
C LEU A 127 -15.21 15.46 0.49
N GLY A 128 -14.56 16.44 -0.14
CA GLY A 128 -14.98 17.85 -0.09
C GLY A 128 -16.13 18.22 -1.05
N LYS A 129 -16.46 17.35 -2.01
CA LYS A 129 -17.59 17.57 -2.92
C LYS A 129 -18.88 17.17 -2.22
N GLN A 130 -19.50 18.11 -1.50
CA GLN A 130 -20.88 17.91 -1.05
C GLN A 130 -21.81 17.91 -2.27
N THR A 131 -22.17 16.73 -2.76
CA THR A 131 -23.31 16.60 -3.65
C THR A 131 -24.58 16.75 -2.82
N LYS A 132 -25.04 17.99 -2.62
CA LYS A 132 -26.47 18.22 -2.40
C LYS A 132 -27.22 17.48 -3.52
N ASP A 133 -28.20 16.66 -3.16
CA ASP A 133 -29.19 16.03 -4.06
C ASP A 133 -28.94 14.67 -4.71
N LYS A 134 -28.05 13.79 -4.23
CA LYS A 134 -28.02 12.40 -4.73
C LYS A 134 -27.99 11.36 -3.62
N THR A 135 -29.10 11.26 -2.89
CA THR A 135 -29.27 10.28 -1.81
C THR A 135 -29.43 8.83 -2.31
N ASP A 136 -29.50 8.58 -3.63
CA ASP A 136 -29.73 7.23 -4.17
C ASP A 136 -29.01 6.92 -5.51
N GLY A 137 -28.10 7.81 -5.95
CA GLY A 137 -27.31 7.61 -7.18
C GLY A 137 -25.95 6.97 -6.87
N ASP A 138 -25.53 5.99 -7.68
CA ASP A 138 -24.15 5.47 -7.63
C ASP A 138 -23.16 6.64 -7.81
N ILE A 139 -22.36 6.90 -6.78
CA ILE A 139 -21.38 8.00 -6.79
C ILE A 139 -20.27 7.65 -7.76
N LYS A 140 -20.01 8.53 -8.74
CA LYS A 140 -18.92 8.37 -9.68
C LYS A 140 -17.60 8.71 -8.99
N ALA A 141 -16.57 7.89 -9.24
CA ALA A 141 -15.21 8.21 -8.79
C ALA A 141 -14.73 9.50 -9.45
N ASP A 142 -13.90 10.27 -8.74
CA ASP A 142 -13.26 11.48 -9.28
C ASP A 142 -12.01 11.16 -10.09
N VAL A 143 -11.30 10.08 -9.72
CA VAL A 143 -10.14 9.56 -10.44
C VAL A 143 -10.20 8.04 -10.47
N VAL A 144 -9.85 7.46 -11.61
CA VAL A 144 -9.66 6.01 -11.78
C VAL A 144 -8.20 5.77 -12.08
N TRP A 145 -7.63 4.84 -11.35
CA TRP A 145 -6.26 4.43 -11.56
C TRP A 145 -6.21 2.93 -11.89
N PRO A 146 -6.00 2.61 -13.18
CA PRO A 146 -5.96 1.23 -13.65
C PRO A 146 -4.62 0.57 -13.36
N CYS A 147 -4.67 -0.72 -13.07
CA CYS A 147 -3.53 -1.61 -12.85
C CYS A 147 -3.53 -2.72 -13.91
N ALA A 148 -2.36 -3.33 -14.13
CA ALA A 148 -2.20 -4.40 -15.13
C ALA A 148 -2.82 -5.74 -14.72
N ALA A 149 -2.98 -5.96 -13.41
CA ALA A 149 -3.55 -7.16 -12.81
C ALA A 149 -4.42 -6.79 -11.59
N PRO A 150 -5.23 -7.72 -11.06
CA PRO A 150 -6.05 -7.46 -9.88
C PRO A 150 -5.23 -7.06 -8.66
N ILE A 151 -5.76 -6.13 -7.88
CA ILE A 151 -5.11 -5.62 -6.68
C ILE A 151 -5.31 -6.62 -5.53
N THR A 152 -4.22 -7.02 -4.88
CA THR A 152 -4.24 -7.97 -3.75
C THR A 152 -4.11 -7.29 -2.40
N SER A 153 -3.41 -6.16 -2.35
CA SER A 153 -3.15 -5.43 -1.11
C SER A 153 -2.82 -3.98 -1.38
N SER A 154 -3.06 -3.11 -0.39
CA SER A 154 -2.59 -1.73 -0.44
C SER A 154 -2.37 -1.13 0.95
N ALA A 155 -1.51 -0.12 1.02
CA ALA A 155 -1.19 0.61 2.25
C ALA A 155 -0.89 2.09 1.95
N VAL A 156 -1.10 2.93 2.96
CA VAL A 156 -0.70 4.35 2.96
C VAL A 156 0.32 4.57 4.07
N SER A 157 1.38 5.34 3.78
CA SER A 157 2.37 5.75 4.78
C SER A 157 1.76 6.59 5.89
N SER A 158 2.33 6.57 7.09
CA SER A 158 1.87 7.37 8.24
C SER A 158 1.77 8.88 7.93
N CYS A 159 2.71 9.41 7.14
CA CYS A 159 2.72 10.81 6.69
C CYS A 159 1.79 11.11 5.50
N SER A 160 1.00 10.11 5.06
CA SER A 160 0.09 10.18 3.90
C SER A 160 0.74 10.65 2.60
N THR A 161 2.07 10.53 2.49
CA THR A 161 2.83 10.99 1.33
C THR A 161 2.93 9.90 0.28
N TYR A 162 3.10 8.66 0.73
CA TYR A 162 3.27 7.49 -0.11
C TYR A 162 2.09 6.54 -0.03
N PHE A 163 1.79 5.93 -1.18
CA PHE A 163 0.82 4.85 -1.35
C PHE A 163 1.52 3.66 -1.99
N ALA A 164 1.31 2.46 -1.47
CA ALA A 164 1.84 1.24 -2.04
C ALA A 164 0.70 0.26 -2.28
N PHE A 165 0.78 -0.51 -3.36
CA PHE A 165 -0.17 -1.57 -3.66
C PHE A 165 0.50 -2.71 -4.40
N GLY A 166 0.04 -3.91 -4.09
CA GLY A 166 0.47 -5.15 -4.71
C GLY A 166 -0.59 -5.68 -5.66
N LEU A 167 -0.12 -6.32 -6.72
CA LEU A 167 -0.95 -6.97 -7.72
C LEU A 167 -0.84 -8.50 -7.62
N GLU A 168 -1.76 -9.20 -8.26
CA GLU A 168 -1.81 -10.66 -8.33
C GLU A 168 -0.62 -11.25 -9.10
N ASP A 169 -0.06 -10.49 -10.06
CA ASP A 169 1.14 -10.84 -10.82
C ASP A 169 2.45 -10.54 -10.08
N GLU A 170 2.40 -10.48 -8.74
CA GLU A 170 3.55 -10.28 -7.85
C GLU A 170 4.23 -8.91 -7.99
N THR A 171 3.63 -7.99 -8.74
CA THR A 171 4.12 -6.62 -8.89
C THR A 171 3.71 -5.75 -7.70
N LEU A 172 4.68 -5.15 -7.03
CA LEU A 172 4.50 -4.07 -6.07
C LEU A 172 4.80 -2.73 -6.73
N THR A 173 3.91 -1.75 -6.54
CA THR A 173 4.18 -0.37 -6.94
C THR A 173 4.10 0.58 -5.75
N VAL A 174 5.07 1.49 -5.64
CA VAL A 174 5.12 2.54 -4.63
C VAL A 174 5.03 3.91 -5.29
N TRP A 175 4.11 4.75 -4.83
CA TRP A 175 3.81 6.07 -5.39
C TRP A 175 4.03 7.17 -4.38
N ASP A 176 4.53 8.31 -4.85
CA ASP A 176 4.46 9.57 -4.12
C ASP A 176 3.19 10.31 -4.57
N VAL A 177 2.12 10.06 -3.81
CA VAL A 177 0.79 10.58 -4.13
C VAL A 177 0.64 12.04 -3.75
N LYS A 178 1.47 12.57 -2.84
CA LYS A 178 1.30 13.91 -2.28
C LYS A 178 2.05 14.99 -3.04
N HIS A 179 3.28 14.72 -3.45
CA HIS A 179 4.18 15.74 -4.01
C HIS A 179 4.37 15.64 -5.51
N SER A 180 4.73 14.45 -6.02
CA SER A 180 5.04 14.27 -7.44
C SER A 180 3.85 13.74 -8.27
N GLY A 181 3.02 12.85 -7.69
CA GLY A 181 1.97 12.16 -8.43
C GLY A 181 2.49 11.10 -9.39
N PHE A 182 3.71 10.60 -9.17
CA PHE A 182 4.36 9.61 -10.01
C PHE A 182 4.78 8.38 -9.18
N PRO A 183 4.95 7.21 -9.84
CA PRO A 183 5.53 6.05 -9.20
C PRO A 183 6.97 6.35 -8.79
N LEU A 184 7.33 6.04 -7.55
CA LEU A 184 8.70 6.05 -7.06
C LEU A 184 9.47 4.80 -7.46
N GLY A 185 8.77 3.68 -7.63
CA GLY A 185 9.36 2.40 -7.95
C GLY A 185 8.30 1.34 -8.22
N VAL A 186 8.64 0.43 -9.14
CA VAL A 186 7.90 -0.80 -9.43
C VAL A 186 8.88 -1.94 -9.19
N VAL A 187 8.48 -2.94 -8.41
CA VAL A 187 9.30 -4.09 -8.05
C VAL A 187 8.47 -5.35 -8.23
N VAL A 188 9.02 -6.36 -8.87
CA VAL A 188 8.39 -7.67 -8.99
C VAL A 188 9.01 -8.60 -7.95
N LEU A 189 8.19 -9.29 -7.17
CA LEU A 189 8.68 -10.30 -6.22
C LEU A 189 9.13 -11.57 -6.96
N PRO A 190 9.94 -12.45 -6.31
CA PRO A 190 10.27 -13.74 -6.89
C PRO A 190 9.01 -14.57 -7.18
N GLU A 191 9.07 -15.37 -8.23
CA GLU A 191 7.95 -16.21 -8.68
C GLU A 191 7.39 -17.07 -7.54
N GLY A 192 6.05 -17.09 -7.42
CA GLY A 192 5.33 -17.84 -6.39
C GLY A 192 5.24 -17.13 -5.03
N ARG A 193 5.74 -15.90 -4.90
CA ARG A 193 5.70 -15.11 -3.65
C ARG A 193 4.57 -14.06 -3.71
N SER A 194 3.32 -14.51 -3.58
CA SER A 194 2.17 -13.60 -3.64
C SER A 194 2.19 -12.57 -2.50
N ILE A 195 1.85 -11.32 -2.86
CA ILE A 195 1.83 -10.19 -1.93
C ILE A 195 0.62 -10.32 -0.99
N GLY A 196 0.87 -10.35 0.33
CA GLY A 196 -0.18 -10.46 1.36
C GLY A 196 -0.51 -9.13 2.04
N SER A 197 0.43 -8.60 2.82
CA SER A 197 0.26 -7.36 3.58
C SER A 197 1.44 -6.41 3.39
N LEU A 198 1.15 -5.12 3.40
CA LEU A 198 2.12 -4.05 3.16
C LEU A 198 2.21 -3.13 4.37
N TYR A 199 3.43 -2.81 4.79
CA TYR A 199 3.67 -1.91 5.90
C TYR A 199 4.75 -0.90 5.55
N PHE A 200 4.46 0.39 5.68
CA PHE A 200 5.49 1.42 5.53
C PHE A 200 6.40 1.45 6.76
N MET A 201 7.71 1.59 6.51
CA MET A 201 8.66 1.96 7.55
C MET A 201 8.59 3.48 7.75
N ASP A 202 8.53 3.90 9.01
CA ASP A 202 8.51 5.32 9.34
C ASP A 202 9.91 5.93 9.17
N HIS A 203 10.00 6.93 8.29
CA HIS A 203 11.20 7.74 8.15
C HIS A 203 11.16 8.87 9.17
N ILE A 204 11.85 8.70 10.30
CA ILE A 204 12.08 9.83 11.22
C ILE A 204 13.04 10.79 10.52
N THR A 205 12.50 11.86 9.96
CA THR A 205 13.34 12.94 9.46
C THR A 205 13.85 13.74 10.66
N PRO A 206 15.17 13.78 10.93
CA PRO A 206 15.72 14.37 12.15
C PRO A 206 15.38 15.86 12.34
N ASN A 207 15.01 16.56 11.25
CA ASN A 207 14.64 17.97 11.27
C ASN A 207 13.19 18.24 10.83
N GLY A 208 12.31 17.24 10.78
CA GLY A 208 10.93 17.40 10.29
C GLY A 208 10.88 17.84 8.82
N HIS A 209 11.92 17.55 8.06
CA HIS A 209 12.11 18.01 6.70
C HIS A 209 12.09 16.84 5.74
N PRO A 210 11.27 16.89 4.67
CA PRO A 210 11.26 15.82 3.68
C PRO A 210 12.65 15.68 3.05
N PRO A 211 13.13 14.45 2.82
CA PRO A 211 14.40 14.22 2.16
C PRO A 211 14.43 14.91 0.79
N ALA A 212 15.61 15.37 0.38
CA ALA A 212 15.80 16.08 -0.90
C ALA A 212 15.38 15.22 -2.12
N VAL A 213 15.37 13.90 -1.96
CA VAL A 213 14.90 12.91 -2.93
C VAL A 213 13.78 12.09 -2.27
N PRO A 214 12.61 11.93 -2.94
CA PRO A 214 11.54 11.08 -2.42
C PRO A 214 12.04 9.64 -2.26
N ARG A 215 11.87 9.09 -1.06
CA ARG A 215 12.26 7.71 -0.73
C ARG A 215 11.24 7.11 0.22
N ALA A 216 10.85 5.87 -0.07
CA ALA A 216 9.92 5.09 0.72
C ALA A 216 10.49 3.69 0.95
N GLN A 217 10.21 3.13 2.13
CA GLN A 217 10.54 1.77 2.49
C GLN A 217 9.26 1.05 2.88
N VAL A 218 9.04 -0.12 2.28
CA VAL A 218 7.82 -0.91 2.44
C VAL A 218 8.22 -2.34 2.78
N LEU A 219 7.72 -2.85 3.90
CA LEU A 219 7.73 -4.28 4.19
C LEU A 219 6.63 -4.95 3.40
N VAL A 220 6.99 -6.05 2.73
CA VAL A 220 6.07 -6.92 2.02
C VAL A 220 6.03 -8.24 2.75
N TRP A 221 4.92 -8.50 3.46
CA TRP A 221 4.68 -9.77 4.12
C TRP A 221 3.82 -10.64 3.20
N CYS A 222 4.45 -11.66 2.62
CA CYS A 222 3.86 -12.51 1.60
C CYS A 222 2.91 -13.55 2.21
N THR A 223 2.04 -14.13 1.38
CA THR A 223 1.06 -15.16 1.79
C THR A 223 1.73 -16.42 2.32
N ASP A 224 2.92 -16.74 1.82
CA ASP A 224 3.79 -17.84 2.25
C ASP A 224 4.62 -17.52 3.52
N ARG A 225 4.36 -16.36 4.14
CA ARG A 225 5.01 -15.84 5.35
C ARG A 225 6.47 -15.41 5.20
N SER A 226 6.99 -15.35 3.97
CA SER A 226 8.23 -14.64 3.72
C SER A 226 8.05 -13.13 3.91
N LEU A 227 9.13 -12.44 4.27
CA LEU A 227 9.14 -11.00 4.53
C LEU A 227 10.26 -10.35 3.72
N TYR A 228 9.88 -9.36 2.92
CA TYR A 228 10.81 -8.55 2.14
C TYR A 228 10.78 -7.09 2.57
N LEU A 229 11.90 -6.40 2.39
CA LEU A 229 11.99 -4.95 2.43
C LEU A 229 12.17 -4.43 1.00
N VAL A 230 11.22 -3.63 0.54
CA VAL A 230 11.31 -2.87 -0.70
C VAL A 230 11.71 -1.45 -0.38
N THR A 231 12.67 -0.92 -1.14
CA THR A 231 13.00 0.50 -1.12
C THR A 231 12.75 1.10 -2.51
N ALA A 232 11.91 2.14 -2.56
CA ALA A 232 11.61 2.91 -3.77
C ALA A 232 12.14 4.35 -3.61
N ALA A 233 12.85 4.87 -4.62
CA ALA A 233 13.58 6.14 -4.50
C ALA A 233 13.64 6.99 -5.78
N GLY A 234 12.57 7.00 -6.59
CA GLY A 234 12.31 8.01 -7.63
C GLY A 234 13.48 8.28 -8.59
N GLY A 235 13.70 7.37 -9.55
CA GLY A 235 14.76 7.51 -10.58
C GLY A 235 16.10 6.84 -10.23
N GLN A 236 16.23 6.27 -9.03
CA GLN A 236 17.28 5.28 -8.69
C GLN A 236 16.71 3.85 -8.80
N GLU A 237 17.58 2.83 -8.90
CA GLU A 237 17.15 1.44 -8.85
C GLU A 237 16.37 1.17 -7.55
N SER A 238 15.16 0.62 -7.70
CA SER A 238 14.41 0.11 -6.56
C SER A 238 15.07 -1.18 -6.08
N SER A 239 15.17 -1.37 -4.77
CA SER A 239 15.82 -2.56 -4.21
C SER A 239 14.80 -3.46 -3.52
N LEU A 240 14.96 -4.77 -3.69
CA LEU A 240 14.24 -5.81 -2.97
C LEU A 240 15.23 -6.59 -2.10
N VAL A 241 14.93 -6.70 -0.81
CA VAL A 241 15.78 -7.42 0.15
C VAL A 241 14.93 -8.43 0.91
N LEU A 242 15.33 -9.70 0.89
CA LEU A 242 14.73 -10.72 1.75
C LEU A 242 15.19 -10.50 3.20
N LEU A 243 14.23 -10.31 4.12
CA LEU A 243 14.48 -10.20 5.56
C LEU A 243 14.23 -11.53 6.28
N HIS A 244 13.25 -12.30 5.80
CA HIS A 244 12.90 -13.60 6.36
C HIS A 244 12.33 -14.51 5.27
N ASP A 245 12.87 -15.71 5.10
CA ASP A 245 12.32 -16.69 4.16
C ASP A 245 11.12 -17.42 4.76
N SER A 246 10.35 -18.10 3.91
CA SER A 246 9.35 -19.06 4.37
C SER A 246 10.06 -20.23 5.04
N ALA A 247 9.68 -20.53 6.29
CA ALA A 247 10.33 -21.59 7.06
C ALA A 247 9.79 -22.98 6.65
N ALA A 248 10.66 -24.00 6.70
CA ALA A 248 10.25 -25.38 6.47
C ALA A 248 9.33 -25.92 7.57
N SER A 249 9.50 -25.43 8.80
CA SER A 249 8.64 -25.74 9.95
C SER A 249 7.50 -24.74 10.08
N THR A 250 6.30 -25.22 10.35
CA THR A 250 5.12 -24.36 10.58
C THR A 250 5.25 -23.49 11.82
N ASP A 251 6.07 -23.88 12.78
CA ASP A 251 6.22 -23.20 14.07
C ASP A 251 7.14 -21.98 13.98
N ASP A 252 8.04 -21.96 12.99
CA ASP A 252 8.97 -20.86 12.72
C ASP A 252 8.40 -19.83 11.73
N LEU A 253 7.11 -19.95 11.40
CA LEU A 253 6.42 -18.99 10.55
C LEU A 253 6.08 -17.71 11.31
N ILE A 254 6.27 -16.58 10.64
CA ILE A 254 5.81 -15.28 11.13
C ILE A 254 4.27 -15.28 11.16
N SER A 255 3.71 -14.82 12.27
CA SER A 255 2.27 -14.66 12.51
C SER A 255 1.80 -13.20 12.57
N ALA A 256 2.71 -12.26 12.85
CA ALA A 256 2.46 -10.83 12.74
C ALA A 256 3.76 -10.04 12.52
N VAL A 257 3.63 -8.92 11.80
CA VAL A 257 4.71 -7.98 11.48
C VAL A 257 4.30 -6.59 11.92
N VAL A 258 5.15 -5.90 12.69
CA VAL A 258 4.84 -4.60 13.27
C VAL A 258 6.03 -3.65 13.15
N PRO A 259 6.01 -2.68 12.22
CA PRO A 259 6.97 -1.58 12.23
C PRO A 259 6.88 -0.79 13.53
N VAL A 260 8.03 -0.34 14.05
CA VAL A 260 8.09 0.45 15.28
C VAL A 260 8.32 1.92 14.92
N SER A 261 7.29 2.75 15.01
CA SER A 261 7.37 4.17 14.61
C SER A 261 8.49 4.98 15.30
N SER A 262 8.87 4.60 16.52
CA SER A 262 9.97 5.25 17.26
C SER A 262 11.36 4.73 16.92
N LEU A 263 11.47 3.68 16.10
CA LEU A 263 12.71 3.06 15.65
C LEU A 263 12.65 2.90 14.12
N PRO A 264 13.26 3.81 13.33
CA PRO A 264 13.11 3.87 11.86
C PRO A 264 13.42 2.55 11.12
N HIS A 265 14.26 1.71 11.70
CA HIS A 265 14.63 0.40 11.14
C HIS A 265 14.15 -0.78 11.99
N GLY A 266 13.41 -0.51 13.06
CA GLY A 266 12.92 -1.53 13.99
C GLY A 266 11.61 -2.16 13.53
N VAL A 267 11.58 -3.48 13.44
CA VAL A 267 10.38 -4.26 13.15
C VAL A 267 10.23 -5.37 14.18
N ILE A 268 9.07 -5.43 14.83
CA ILE A 268 8.74 -6.54 15.72
C ILE A 268 8.12 -7.67 14.89
N LEU A 269 8.67 -8.87 15.03
CA LEU A 269 8.19 -10.09 14.40
C LEU A 269 7.67 -11.03 15.48
N PHE A 270 6.45 -11.53 15.27
CA PHE A 270 5.83 -12.57 16.08
C PHE A 270 5.88 -13.89 15.33
N TYR A 271 6.18 -14.96 16.05
CA TYR A 271 6.28 -16.31 15.51
C TYR A 271 5.21 -17.22 16.10
N ARG A 272 4.82 -18.25 15.33
CA ARG A 272 3.84 -19.25 15.77
C ARG A 272 4.29 -20.08 16.97
N ASN A 273 5.59 -20.21 17.19
CA ASN A 273 6.16 -20.82 18.39
C ASN A 273 6.09 -19.91 19.65
N GLY A 274 5.53 -18.70 19.55
CA GLY A 274 5.42 -17.74 20.65
C GLY A 274 6.64 -16.83 20.83
N MET A 275 7.68 -16.99 20.01
CA MET A 275 8.82 -16.08 20.00
C MET A 275 8.39 -14.70 19.48
N VAL A 276 8.87 -13.65 20.16
CA VAL A 276 8.71 -12.27 19.72
C VAL A 276 10.08 -11.63 19.67
N LYS A 277 10.46 -11.03 18.53
CA LYS A 277 11.79 -10.42 18.35
C LYS A 277 11.70 -9.06 17.68
N LEU A 278 12.62 -8.17 18.05
CA LEU A 278 12.87 -6.91 17.35
C LEU A 278 14.00 -7.12 16.35
N LEU A 279 13.73 -6.85 15.08
CA LEU A 279 14.66 -6.92 13.96
C LEU A 279 15.09 -5.50 13.54
N ASP A 280 16.40 -5.28 13.35
CA ASP A 280 16.90 -4.16 12.58
C ASP A 280 16.89 -4.53 11.09
N VAL A 281 16.09 -3.83 10.28
CA VAL A 281 15.98 -4.12 8.84
C VAL A 281 17.13 -3.55 8.01
N ALA A 282 17.87 -2.57 8.53
CA ALA A 282 19.05 -2.02 7.86
C ALA A 282 20.21 -3.02 7.94
N GLU A 283 20.48 -3.51 9.15
CA GLU A 283 21.54 -4.50 9.42
C GLU A 283 21.09 -5.96 9.19
N ARG A 284 19.78 -6.19 9.10
CA ARG A 284 19.16 -7.52 8.93
C ARG A 284 19.48 -8.46 10.10
N GLN A 285 19.60 -7.90 11.31
CA GLN A 285 19.97 -8.64 12.51
C GLN A 285 18.94 -8.44 13.63
N PRO A 286 18.66 -9.47 14.44
CA PRO A 286 17.82 -9.30 15.62
C PRO A 286 18.53 -8.40 16.64
N ILE A 287 17.83 -7.38 17.12
CA ILE A 287 18.30 -6.50 18.20
C ILE A 287 18.08 -7.19 19.55
N CYS A 288 16.85 -7.69 19.79
CA CYS A 288 16.49 -8.35 21.04
C CYS A 288 15.27 -9.27 20.89
N HIS A 289 15.02 -10.09 21.92
CA HIS A 289 13.85 -10.95 22.05
C HIS A 289 13.01 -10.49 23.25
N PHE A 290 11.68 -10.60 23.12
CA PHE A 290 10.73 -10.32 24.20
C PHE A 290 10.22 -11.64 24.76
N GLY A 291 10.88 -12.14 25.80
CA GLY A 291 10.48 -13.35 26.49
C GLY A 291 9.47 -13.05 27.60
N LEU A 292 8.44 -13.89 27.73
CA LEU A 292 7.58 -13.87 28.91
C LEU A 292 8.20 -14.76 30.00
N PRO A 293 8.12 -14.38 31.28
CA PRO A 293 8.60 -15.23 32.37
C PRO A 293 7.73 -16.49 32.48
N TRP A 294 8.34 -17.64 32.80
CA TRP A 294 7.59 -18.83 33.15
C TRP A 294 6.68 -18.54 34.37
N PRO A 295 5.43 -19.03 34.41
CA PRO A 295 4.78 -20.01 33.51
C PRO A 295 4.06 -19.44 32.28
N TYR A 296 4.29 -18.18 31.90
CA TYR A 296 3.52 -17.52 30.85
C TYR A 296 4.08 -17.73 29.44
N THR A 297 3.18 -17.87 28.47
CA THR A 297 3.49 -17.85 27.02
C THR A 297 2.60 -16.86 26.29
N VAL A 298 3.03 -16.41 25.10
CA VAL A 298 2.25 -15.46 24.29
C VAL A 298 0.90 -16.07 23.96
N THR A 299 -0.18 -15.36 24.28
CA THR A 299 -1.54 -15.81 24.02
C THR A 299 -1.77 -15.95 22.51
N PHE A 300 -2.18 -17.14 22.06
CA PHE A 300 -2.45 -17.46 20.65
C PHE A 300 -1.37 -16.93 19.70
N PRO A 301 -0.17 -17.56 19.66
CA PRO A 301 0.94 -17.06 18.85
C PRO A 301 0.63 -16.88 17.36
N TRP A 302 -0.39 -17.56 16.82
CA TRP A 302 -0.86 -17.38 15.44
C TRP A 302 -1.71 -16.12 15.22
N GLN A 303 -2.19 -15.48 16.29
CA GLN A 303 -2.92 -14.21 16.30
C GLN A 303 -2.60 -13.45 17.61
N PRO A 304 -1.37 -12.93 17.74
CA PRO A 304 -0.91 -12.35 18.99
C PRO A 304 -1.71 -11.10 19.37
N VAL A 305 -2.00 -10.94 20.66
CA VAL A 305 -2.65 -9.74 21.21
C VAL A 305 -1.57 -8.83 21.80
N TYR A 306 -1.35 -7.69 21.14
CA TYR A 306 -0.33 -6.72 21.53
C TYR A 306 -0.80 -5.29 21.31
N VAL A 307 -0.13 -4.36 21.99
CA VAL A 307 -0.25 -2.92 21.76
C VAL A 307 1.14 -2.31 21.77
N LEU A 308 1.46 -1.49 20.77
CA LEU A 308 2.70 -0.71 20.73
C LEU A 308 2.36 0.77 20.99
N ASP A 309 2.78 1.28 22.14
CA ASP A 309 2.63 2.69 22.48
C ASP A 309 3.85 3.46 21.94
N ALA A 310 3.64 4.19 20.84
CA ALA A 310 4.68 5.00 20.21
C ALA A 310 5.13 6.18 21.08
N MET A 311 4.29 6.68 21.99
CA MET A 311 4.58 7.84 22.85
C MET A 311 5.37 7.44 24.09
N LYS A 312 5.00 6.30 24.70
CA LYS A 312 5.70 5.75 25.86
C LYS A 312 6.83 4.79 25.49
N HIS A 313 7.01 4.53 24.19
CA HIS A 313 7.97 3.57 23.66
C HIS A 313 7.85 2.22 24.37
N CYS A 314 6.62 1.69 24.50
CA CYS A 314 6.36 0.46 25.23
C CYS A 314 5.61 -0.55 24.37
N LEU A 315 6.08 -1.79 24.37
CA LEU A 315 5.36 -2.93 23.83
C LEU A 315 4.61 -3.62 24.97
N PHE A 316 3.29 -3.74 24.84
CA PHE A 316 2.45 -4.52 25.74
C PHE A 316 2.07 -5.83 25.06
N LEU A 317 2.33 -6.96 25.74
CA LEU A 317 2.03 -8.30 25.26
C LEU A 317 1.10 -9.01 26.23
N LYS A 318 0.03 -9.61 25.72
CA LYS A 318 -0.80 -10.52 26.50
C LYS A 318 -0.14 -11.90 26.57
N GLY A 319 0.06 -12.39 27.78
CA GLY A 319 0.47 -13.76 28.04
C GLY A 319 -0.63 -14.56 28.73
N ASN A 320 -0.70 -15.85 28.43
CA ASN A 320 -1.51 -16.82 29.17
C ASN A 320 -0.59 -17.69 30.03
N GLU A 321 -1.02 -17.98 31.24
CA GLU A 321 -0.36 -18.98 32.07
C GLU A 321 -0.51 -20.36 31.43
N ASN A 322 0.60 -21.06 31.22
CA ASN A 322 0.56 -22.44 30.79
C ASN A 322 -0.03 -23.27 31.93
N GLY A 323 -1.25 -23.78 31.74
CA GLY A 323 -1.85 -24.70 32.70
C GLY A 323 -0.94 -25.90 32.90
N VAL A 324 -0.52 -26.15 34.15
CA VAL A 324 0.09 -27.43 34.51
C VAL A 324 -0.92 -28.50 34.16
N THR A 325 -0.54 -29.46 33.29
CA THR A 325 -1.33 -30.65 32.99
C THR A 325 -1.65 -31.39 34.28
N GLY A 326 -2.81 -31.10 34.84
CA GLY A 326 -3.42 -31.72 36.01
C GLY A 326 -4.92 -31.71 35.77
N GLU A 327 -5.48 -32.90 35.67
CA GLU A 327 -6.87 -33.22 35.36
C GLU A 327 -7.88 -32.29 36.05
N ASN A 328 -8.63 -31.50 35.28
CA ASN A 328 -10.09 -31.35 35.36
C ASN A 328 -10.57 -30.24 34.41
N LEU A 329 -11.19 -30.67 33.30
CA LEU A 329 -11.90 -29.84 32.34
C LEU A 329 -13.24 -29.38 32.94
N THR A 330 -13.28 -28.16 33.48
CA THR A 330 -14.51 -27.33 33.47
C THR A 330 -14.15 -25.84 33.44
N THR A 331 -14.53 -25.17 32.35
CA THR A 331 -14.69 -23.71 32.18
C THR A 331 -13.47 -22.78 32.37
N ASP A 332 -12.77 -22.54 31.25
CA ASP A 332 -12.55 -21.21 30.64
C ASP A 332 -12.08 -20.03 31.54
N ASN A 333 -11.12 -20.26 32.43
CA ASN A 333 -10.38 -19.19 33.10
C ASN A 333 -8.88 -19.44 33.02
N SER A 334 -8.32 -19.37 31.80
CA SER A 334 -6.86 -19.20 31.68
C SER A 334 -6.49 -17.83 32.25
N SER A 335 -5.73 -17.81 33.34
CA SER A 335 -5.15 -16.60 33.92
C SER A 335 -4.30 -15.92 32.85
N CYS A 336 -4.72 -14.73 32.42
CA CYS A 336 -3.96 -13.93 31.47
C CYS A 336 -3.34 -12.72 32.17
N THR A 337 -2.13 -12.36 31.77
CA THR A 337 -1.36 -11.26 32.34
C THR A 337 -0.84 -10.39 31.20
N LEU A 338 -0.79 -9.08 31.44
CA LEU A 338 -0.21 -8.12 30.51
C LEU A 338 1.25 -7.84 30.89
N PHE A 339 2.16 -8.07 29.96
CA PHE A 339 3.58 -7.81 30.11
C PHE A 339 3.94 -6.52 29.37
N ALA A 340 4.73 -5.65 30.00
CA ALA A 340 5.16 -4.39 29.42
C ALA A 340 6.68 -4.38 29.22
N PHE A 341 7.12 -4.11 27.99
CA PHE A 341 8.52 -4.01 27.61
C PHE A 341 8.83 -2.58 27.18
N SER A 342 9.73 -1.92 27.91
CA SER A 342 10.19 -0.57 27.55
C SER A 342 11.23 -0.64 26.42
N LEU A 343 11.04 0.19 25.41
CA LEU A 343 11.93 0.40 24.28
C LEU A 343 12.72 1.71 24.39
N GLU A 344 12.56 2.48 25.49
CA GLU A 344 13.12 3.82 25.64
C GLU A 344 14.65 3.87 25.47
N THR A 345 15.36 2.87 26.01
CA THR A 345 16.83 2.83 25.94
C THR A 345 17.33 2.67 24.51
N MET A 346 16.61 1.89 23.70
CA MET A 346 16.91 1.69 22.28
C MET A 346 16.64 2.96 21.47
N VAL A 347 15.51 3.62 21.74
CA VAL A 347 15.12 4.88 21.08
C VAL A 347 16.12 5.99 21.38
N LYS A 348 16.53 6.17 22.65
CA LYS A 348 17.51 7.20 23.07
C LYS A 348 18.87 7.02 22.40
N THR A 349 19.32 5.77 22.26
CA THR A 349 20.62 5.45 21.64
C THR A 349 20.64 5.80 20.15
N GLN A 350 19.55 5.51 19.43
CA GLN A 350 19.44 5.84 18.00
C GLN A 350 19.22 7.33 17.76
N GLN A 351 18.47 8.05 18.61
CA GLN A 351 18.26 9.49 18.47
C GLN A 351 19.53 10.31 18.74
N SER A 352 20.41 9.85 19.65
CA SER A 352 21.64 10.56 19.99
C SER A 352 22.68 10.58 18.84
N ALA A 353 22.55 9.69 17.86
CA ALA A 353 23.46 9.59 16.71
C ALA A 353 23.14 10.57 15.56
N VAL A 354 22.03 11.32 15.60
CA VAL A 354 21.49 12.03 14.42
C VAL A 354 21.53 13.56 14.52
N LEU A 355 22.37 14.16 15.37
CA LEU A 355 22.48 15.62 15.44
C LEU A 355 23.79 16.14 14.83
N PRO A 356 23.79 16.65 13.58
CA PRO A 356 24.54 17.84 13.25
C PRO A 356 23.71 19.09 13.60
N PRO A 357 24.33 20.15 14.14
CA PRO A 357 23.65 21.40 14.40
C PRO A 357 23.30 22.05 13.05
N HIS A 358 22.11 22.61 12.96
CA HIS A 358 21.85 24.00 12.57
C HIS A 358 20.43 24.13 12.01
N SER A 359 19.62 24.88 12.76
CA SER A 359 18.39 25.51 12.31
C SER A 359 18.72 26.53 11.22
N SER A 360 18.80 26.10 9.97
CA SER A 360 18.81 27.03 8.84
C SER A 360 17.38 27.46 8.54
N HIS A 361 17.13 28.78 8.59
CA HIS A 361 15.86 29.40 8.23
C HIS A 361 15.42 28.94 6.82
N TRP A 362 14.11 28.88 6.57
CA TRP A 362 13.56 28.35 5.32
C TRP A 362 14.18 29.02 4.07
N GLU A 363 14.54 30.30 4.17
CA GLU A 363 15.22 31.08 3.13
C GLU A 363 16.60 30.52 2.77
N ASP A 364 17.39 30.11 3.75
CA ASP A 364 18.73 29.58 3.51
C ASP A 364 18.67 28.20 2.85
N ARG A 365 17.62 27.44 3.19
CA ARG A 365 17.34 26.13 2.58
C ARG A 365 16.85 26.27 1.15
N CYS A 366 15.98 27.25 0.88
CA CYS A 366 15.59 27.61 -0.48
C CYS A 366 16.80 28.08 -1.29
N LYS A 367 17.64 28.97 -0.74
CA LYS A 367 18.88 29.42 -1.40
C LYS A 367 19.80 28.26 -1.73
N LEU A 368 20.02 27.33 -0.79
CA LEU A 368 20.84 26.15 -1.03
C LEU A 368 20.24 25.26 -2.13
N LEU A 369 18.94 24.99 -2.08
CA LEU A 369 18.27 24.17 -3.09
C LEU A 369 18.31 24.81 -4.48
N PHE A 370 18.12 26.13 -4.56
CA PHE A 370 18.25 26.89 -5.82
C PHE A 370 19.70 26.95 -6.30
N GLN A 371 20.68 27.13 -5.41
CA GLN A 371 22.11 27.10 -5.76
C GLN A 371 22.54 25.73 -6.27
N THR A 372 22.20 24.65 -5.55
CA THR A 372 22.49 23.28 -5.98
C THR A 372 21.82 22.97 -7.32
N ARG A 373 20.57 23.44 -7.53
CA ARG A 373 19.91 23.32 -8.83
C ARG A 373 20.62 24.13 -9.91
N LEU A 374 21.05 25.36 -9.64
CA LEU A 374 21.79 26.15 -10.63
C LEU A 374 23.12 25.48 -10.99
N GLN A 375 23.86 25.01 -9.99
CA GLN A 375 25.17 24.38 -10.17
C GLN A 375 25.08 23.07 -10.96
N THR A 376 24.06 22.25 -10.70
CA THR A 376 23.84 20.98 -11.41
C THR A 376 23.04 21.13 -12.72
N PHE A 377 22.70 22.36 -13.12
CA PHE A 377 21.93 22.59 -14.34
C PHE A 377 22.64 22.11 -15.62
N PRO A 378 23.96 22.32 -15.80
CA PRO A 378 24.67 21.86 -16.99
C PRO A 378 24.66 20.32 -17.12
N GLU A 379 24.98 19.58 -16.05
CA GLU A 379 24.90 18.12 -16.05
C GLU A 379 23.48 17.62 -16.32
N ARG A 380 22.47 18.20 -15.67
CA ARG A 380 21.07 17.77 -15.87
C ARG A 380 20.58 18.08 -17.28
N ARG A 381 20.97 19.22 -17.86
CA ARG A 381 20.67 19.54 -19.26
C ARG A 381 21.31 18.54 -20.21
N LYS A 382 22.55 18.11 -19.93
CA LYS A 382 23.26 17.08 -20.70
C LYS A 382 22.56 15.73 -20.58
N GLN A 383 22.24 15.27 -19.37
CA GLN A 383 21.51 14.02 -19.13
C GLN A 383 20.14 14.01 -19.82
N ILE A 384 19.40 15.12 -19.74
CA ILE A 384 18.11 15.25 -20.42
C ILE A 384 18.29 15.14 -21.93
N ALA A 385 19.30 15.81 -22.51
CA ALA A 385 19.58 15.73 -23.94
C ALA A 385 19.97 14.30 -24.37
N GLU A 386 20.79 13.62 -23.58
CA GLU A 386 21.20 12.22 -23.80
C GLU A 386 20.00 11.28 -23.73
N SER A 387 19.18 11.36 -22.68
CA SER A 387 17.95 10.57 -22.55
C SER A 387 16.98 10.81 -23.71
N TRP A 388 16.80 12.06 -24.15
CA TRP A 388 15.98 12.38 -25.32
C TRP A 388 16.55 11.85 -26.63
N SER A 389 17.87 11.78 -26.76
CA SER A 389 18.52 11.20 -27.94
C SER A 389 18.36 9.68 -27.96
N LEU A 390 18.46 9.02 -26.81
CA LEU A 390 18.25 7.59 -26.64
C LEU A 390 16.81 7.21 -26.96
N LEU A 391 15.84 7.94 -26.40
CA LEU A 391 14.41 7.72 -26.67
C LEU A 391 14.08 7.93 -28.16
N ARG A 392 14.63 8.95 -28.81
CA ARG A 392 14.46 9.16 -30.25
C ARG A 392 15.04 8.03 -31.08
N LYS A 393 16.22 7.53 -30.70
CA LYS A 393 16.84 6.38 -31.36
C LYS A 393 15.97 5.13 -31.21
N GLN A 394 15.53 4.81 -30.00
CA GLN A 394 14.64 3.68 -29.73
C GLN A 394 13.32 3.77 -30.50
N ALA A 395 12.69 4.96 -30.54
CA ALA A 395 11.47 5.17 -31.31
C ALA A 395 11.71 4.99 -32.83
N SER A 396 12.85 5.45 -33.34
CA SER A 396 13.23 5.29 -34.75
C SER A 396 13.49 3.82 -35.10
N ASP A 397 14.22 3.11 -34.24
CA ASP A 397 14.52 1.68 -34.41
C ASP A 397 13.24 0.84 -34.35
N PHE A 398 12.30 1.18 -33.45
CA PHE A 398 10.98 0.54 -33.37
C PHE A 398 10.18 0.74 -34.67
N THR A 399 10.15 1.96 -35.20
CA THR A 399 9.46 2.31 -36.45
C THR A 399 10.10 1.60 -37.66
N ARG A 400 11.43 1.42 -37.66
CA ARG A 400 12.17 0.73 -38.72
C ARG A 400 11.99 -0.79 -38.67
N SER A 401 11.85 -1.37 -37.48
CA SER A 401 11.55 -2.80 -37.33
C SER A 401 10.16 -3.16 -37.87
N ASN A 402 9.16 -2.29 -37.66
CA ASN A 402 7.79 -2.47 -38.14
C ASN A 402 7.61 -2.27 -39.65
N THR A 403 8.58 -1.63 -40.32
CA THR A 403 8.56 -1.44 -41.79
C THR A 403 9.31 -2.54 -42.53
N LEU A 404 10.15 -3.33 -41.86
CA LEU A 404 10.84 -4.50 -42.41
C LEU A 404 10.07 -5.82 -42.18
N SER A 405 9.05 -5.81 -41.31
CA SER A 405 8.19 -6.96 -41.01
C SER A 405 6.83 -6.90 -41.73
N ARG A 406 6.72 -6.14 -42.82
CA ARG A 406 5.51 -6.03 -43.64
C ARG A 406 5.76 -6.42 -45.09
#